data_AF-A0A8T5SU96-F1
#
_entry.id   AF-A0A8T5SU96-F1
#
_cell.length_a   1.000
_cell.length_b   1.000
_cell.length_c   1.000
_cell.angle_alpha   90.00
_cell.angle_beta   90.00
_cell.angle_gamma   90.00
#
_symmetry.space_group_name_H-M   'P 1'
#
loop_
_entity.id
_entity.type
_entity.pdbx_description
1 polymer ?
#
loop_
_entity_poly.entity_id
_entity_poly.type
_entity_poly.pdbx_seq_one_letter_code
_entity_poly.pdbx_strand_id
1 'polypeptide(L)' 'MTRDDIQPPVNLKIASMTDLARMLVSWSQRDRPASMLYFEHDGKHIYGTLISNHGYFQYYGLPLWVHAEGDGPP' A
#
# COMPACT_ATOMS: atom_id res chain seq x y z
N MET A 1 -4.06 22.84 11.89
CA MET A 1 -4.79 21.82 11.12
C MET A 1 -5.96 21.37 11.95
N THR A 2 -7.15 21.59 11.42
CA THR A 2 -8.38 20.95 11.86
C THR A 2 -8.47 19.55 11.26
N ARG A 3 -9.41 18.72 11.75
CA ARG A 3 -9.60 17.35 11.26
C ARG A 3 -9.94 17.29 9.77
N ASP A 4 -10.60 18.34 9.27
CA ASP A 4 -11.03 18.48 7.87
C ASP A 4 -9.88 18.82 6.91
N ASP A 5 -8.72 19.25 7.45
CA ASP A 5 -7.52 19.55 6.65
C ASP A 5 -6.71 18.28 6.30
N ILE A 6 -7.04 17.12 6.91
CA ILE A 6 -6.32 15.86 6.70
C ILE A 6 -6.91 15.14 5.48
N GLN A 7 -6.15 15.08 4.39
CA GLN A 7 -6.53 14.29 3.22
C GLN A 7 -6.53 12.80 3.56
N PRO A 8 -7.55 12.03 3.13
CA PRO A 8 -7.58 10.59 3.37
C PRO A 8 -6.42 9.90 2.62
N PRO A 9 -5.96 8.74 3.11
CA PRO A 9 -4.98 7.94 2.38
C PRO A 9 -5.53 7.54 1.02
N VAL A 10 -4.64 7.50 0.02
CA VAL A 10 -5.01 7.06 -1.32
C VAL A 10 -4.99 5.55 -1.35
N ASN A 11 -6.13 4.98 -1.73
CA ASN A 11 -6.29 3.55 -1.88
C ASN A 11 -5.93 3.14 -3.32
N LEU A 12 -4.92 2.28 -3.47
CA LEU A 12 -4.37 1.84 -4.76
C LEU A 12 -4.49 0.33 -4.89
N LYS A 13 -5.49 -0.12 -5.64
CA LYS A 13 -5.64 -1.53 -6.01
C LYS A 13 -4.69 -1.87 -7.17
N ILE A 14 -3.84 -2.86 -6.95
CA ILE A 14 -2.94 -3.46 -7.94
C ILE A 14 -3.65 -4.65 -8.59
N ALA A 15 -3.31 -4.94 -9.85
CA ALA A 15 -3.95 -5.97 -10.64
C ALA A 15 -3.79 -7.39 -10.08
N SER A 16 -2.63 -7.71 -9.49
CA SER A 16 -2.33 -9.06 -9.01
C SER A 16 -1.34 -9.08 -7.84
N MET A 17 -1.30 -10.22 -7.12
CA MET A 17 -0.30 -10.47 -6.07
C MET A 17 1.13 -10.37 -6.59
N THR A 18 1.36 -10.88 -7.80
CA THR A 18 2.67 -10.87 -8.45
C THR A 18 3.16 -9.44 -8.68
N ASP A 19 2.26 -8.54 -9.09
CA ASP A 19 2.60 -7.14 -9.30
C ASP A 19 2.87 -6.40 -7.99
N LEU A 20 2.10 -6.71 -6.94
CA LEU A 20 2.37 -6.22 -5.58
C LEU A 20 3.76 -6.67 -5.10
N ALA A 21 4.10 -7.95 -5.27
CA ALA A 21 5.39 -8.50 -4.89
C ALA A 21 6.55 -7.82 -5.66
N ARG A 22 6.43 -7.65 -6.98
CA ARG A 22 7.43 -6.93 -7.80
C ARG A 22 7.65 -5.51 -7.31
N MET A 23 6.57 -4.81 -7.00
CA MET A 23 6.62 -3.44 -6.49
C MET A 23 7.34 -3.37 -5.14
N LEU A 24 6.97 -4.25 -4.20
CA LEU A 24 7.58 -4.32 -2.87
C LEU A 24 9.08 -4.64 -2.93
N VAL A 25 9.49 -5.59 -3.78
CA VAL A 25 10.91 -5.91 -4.00
C VAL A 25 11.67 -4.71 -4.57
N SER A 26 11.08 -3.97 -5.52
CA SER A 26 11.70 -2.77 -6.07
C SER A 26 11.86 -1.67 -5.01
N TRP A 27 10.90 -1.54 -4.09
CA TRP A 27 10.95 -0.54 -3.03
C TRP A 27 11.86 -0.93 -1.87
N SER A 28 11.99 -2.23 -1.56
CA SER A 28 12.85 -2.69 -0.47
C SER A 28 14.33 -2.40 -0.73
N GLN A 29 14.72 -2.24 -1.99
CA GLN A 29 16.09 -1.86 -2.39
C GLN A 29 16.45 -0.40 -2.05
N ARG A 30 15.48 0.43 -1.62
CA ARG A 30 15.68 1.86 -1.31
C ARG A 30 15.79 2.13 0.21
N ASP A 31 16.38 1.21 0.96
CA ASP A 31 16.53 1.28 2.43
C ASP A 31 15.21 1.45 3.20
N ARG A 32 14.09 1.00 2.62
CA ARG A 32 12.79 0.94 3.29
C ARG A 32 12.35 -0.52 3.44
N PRO A 33 12.21 -1.06 4.67
CA PRO A 33 11.71 -2.41 4.83
C PRO A 33 10.31 -2.51 4.21
N ALA A 34 10.14 -3.45 3.29
CA ALA A 34 8.83 -3.77 2.73
C ALA A 34 8.02 -4.53 3.78
N SER A 35 6.94 -3.92 4.27
CA SER A 35 5.96 -4.60 5.11
C SER A 35 4.80 -5.09 4.24
N MET A 36 4.33 -6.30 4.50
CA MET A 36 3.10 -6.83 3.91
C MET A 36 2.14 -7.18 5.03
N LEU A 37 0.92 -6.67 4.92
CA LEU A 37 -0.19 -6.95 5.81
C LEU A 37 -1.17 -7.86 5.07
N TYR A 38 -1.73 -8.82 5.80
CA TYR A 38 -2.82 -9.68 5.35
C TYR A 38 -4.01 -9.51 6.28
N PHE A 39 -5.21 -9.40 5.71
CA PHE A 39 -6.48 -9.48 6.44
C PHE A 39 -7.62 -9.89 5.52
N GLU A 40 -8.71 -10.36 6.13
CA GLU A 40 -9.97 -10.61 5.43
C GLU A 40 -10.89 -9.41 5.55
N HIS A 41 -11.53 -9.03 4.44
CA HIS A 41 -12.52 -7.95 4.41
C HIS A 41 -13.58 -8.28 3.35
N ASP A 42 -14.86 -8.27 3.77
CA ASP A 42 -16.00 -8.57 2.90
C ASP A 42 -15.87 -9.88 2.10
N GLY A 43 -15.36 -10.93 2.76
CA GLY A 43 -15.14 -12.25 2.16
C GLY A 43 -13.97 -12.31 1.16
N LYS A 44 -13.12 -11.28 1.11
CA LYS A 44 -11.93 -11.23 0.26
C LYS A 44 -10.66 -11.30 1.09
N HIS A 45 -9.65 -11.97 0.55
CA HIS A 45 -8.30 -11.98 1.10
C HIS A 45 -7.53 -10.77 0.58
N ILE A 46 -7.21 -9.83 1.47
CA ILE A 46 -6.52 -8.59 1.13
C ILE A 46 -5.07 -8.68 1.56
N TYR A 47 -4.17 -8.34 0.63
CA TYR A 47 -2.74 -8.24 0.86
C TYR A 47 -2.28 -6.85 0.47
N GLY A 48 -1.55 -6.18 1.34
CA GLY A 48 -1.14 -4.82 1.02
C GLY A 48 -0.06 -4.25 1.91
N THR A 49 0.34 -3.03 1.61
CA THR A 49 1.33 -2.28 2.37
C THR A 49 0.85 -0.85 2.55
N LEU A 50 1.21 -0.25 3.68
CA LEU A 50 1.05 1.17 3.91
C LEU A 50 2.41 1.83 3.75
N ILE A 51 2.52 2.73 2.78
CA ILE A 51 3.75 3.47 2.53
C ILE A 51 3.48 4.97 2.44
N SER A 52 4.47 5.76 2.81
CA SER A 52 4.51 7.21 2.53
C SER A 52 5.50 7.46 1.40
N ASN A 53 5.08 8.14 0.33
CA ASN A 53 6.00 8.53 -0.73
C ASN A 53 6.64 9.89 -0.41
N HIS A 54 7.94 9.89 -0.15
CA HIS A 54 8.70 11.10 0.21
C HIS A 54 9.30 11.82 -1.01
N GLY A 55 9.06 11.35 -2.23
CA GLY A 55 9.69 11.89 -3.44
C GLY A 55 8.77 12.64 -4.40
N TYR A 56 7.47 12.81 -4.08
CA TYR A 56 6.47 13.17 -5.09
C TYR A 56 5.90 14.58 -4.93
N PHE A 57 6.72 15.60 -5.26
CA PHE A 57 6.32 17.02 -5.33
C PHE A 57 5.41 17.47 -4.17
N GLN A 58 4.20 17.97 -4.49
CA GLN A 58 3.21 18.44 -3.53
C GLN A 58 2.56 17.34 -2.68
N TYR A 59 2.77 16.06 -3.04
CA TYR A 59 2.23 14.90 -2.34
C TYR A 59 3.28 14.25 -1.43
N TYR A 60 4.29 15.01 -1.03
CA TYR A 60 5.28 14.58 -0.06
C TYR A 60 4.60 14.06 1.21
N GLY A 61 4.85 12.79 1.54
CA GLY A 61 4.30 12.16 2.74
C GLY A 61 2.85 11.71 2.63
N LEU A 62 2.24 11.75 1.44
CA LEU A 62 0.90 11.21 1.23
C LEU A 62 0.90 9.70 1.52
N PRO A 63 0.04 9.22 2.44
CA PRO A 63 -0.06 7.80 2.73
C PRO A 63 -0.79 7.08 1.60
N LEU A 64 -0.16 6.03 1.07
CA LEU A 64 -0.73 5.14 0.07
C LEU A 64 -0.99 3.78 0.72
N TRP A 65 -2.24 3.33 0.66
CA TRP A 65 -2.58 1.94 0.91
C TRP A 65 -2.56 1.20 -0.43
N VAL A 66 -1.53 0.39 -0.66
CA VAL A 66 -1.38 -0.35 -1.91
C VAL A 66 -1.69 -1.81 -1.67
N HIS A 67 -2.65 -2.37 -2.39
CA HIS A 67 -3.16 -3.71 -2.10
C HIS A 67 -3.54 -4.52 -3.34
N ALA A 68 -3.57 -5.84 -3.18
CA ALA A 68 -4.13 -6.80 -4.13
C ALA A 68 -5.13 -7.72 -3.40
N GLU A 69 -6.05 -8.29 -4.16
CA GLU A 69 -6.92 -9.38 -3.69
C GLU A 69 -6.24 -10.72 -4.03
N GLY A 70 -6.30 -11.68 -3.11
CA GLY A 70 -5.78 -13.03 -3.29
C GLY A 70 -6.86 -14.11 -3.14
N ASP A 71 -6.47 -15.35 -3.39
CA ASP A 71 -7.40 -16.49 -3.44
C ASP A 71 -7.58 -17.21 -2.09
N GLY A 72 -6.77 -16.88 -1.09
CA GLY A 72 -6.74 -17.56 0.22
C GLY A 72 -5.80 -16.87 1.20
N PRO A 73 -5.63 -17.42 2.42
CA PRO A 73 -4.58 -17.00 3.36
C PRO A 73 -3.17 -17.33 2.85
N PRO A 74 -2.12 -16.64 3.36
CA PRO A 74 -0.73 -16.87 2.98
C PRO A 74 -0.16 -18.23 3.42
#